data_AF-A0A3D3CED9-F1
#
_entry.id   AF-A0A3D3CED9-F1
#
_cell.length_a   1.000
_cell.length_b   1.000
_cell.length_c   1.000
_cell.angle_alpha   90.00
_cell.angle_beta   90.00
_cell.angle_gamma   90.00
#
_symmetry.space_group_name_H-M   'P 1'
#
loop_
_entity.id
_entity.type
_entity.pdbx_description
1 polymer ?
#
loop_
_entity_poly.entity_id
_entity_poly.type
_entity_poly.pdbx_seq_one_letter_code
_entity_poly.pdbx_strand_id
1 'polypeptide(L)' 'SVEVGRGKPAPDIFLEAARRLNVAPEECIVFEDTAWGVEAALRAGMECVALPAPGADLPADLAQH' A
#
# COMPACT_ATOMS: atom_id res chain seq x y z
N SER A 1 -8.17 12.37 0.10
CA SER A 1 -7.40 13.54 -0.35
C SER A 1 -6.44 13.09 -1.43
N VAL A 2 -6.61 13.53 -2.68
CA VAL A 2 -5.68 13.20 -3.79
C VAL A 2 -4.58 14.26 -3.82
N GLU A 3 -3.69 14.22 -2.82
CA GLU A 3 -2.50 15.09 -2.78
C GLU A 3 -1.47 14.65 -3.83
N VAL A 4 -1.53 13.38 -4.25
CA VAL A 4 -0.63 12.77 -5.23
C VAL A 4 -1.46 11.92 -6.18
N GLY A 5 -1.53 12.31 -7.45
CA GLY A 5 -2.07 11.48 -8.54
C GLY A 5 -3.47 10.89 -8.28
N ARG A 6 -3.64 9.62 -8.68
CA ARG A 6 -4.87 8.84 -8.47
C ARG A 6 -4.92 8.30 -7.04
N GLY A 7 -6.12 8.26 -6.47
CA GLY A 7 -6.34 7.63 -5.17
C GLY A 7 -6.15 6.11 -5.22
N LYS A 8 -5.91 5.50 -4.05
CA LYS A 8 -5.93 4.04 -3.86
C LYS A 8 -7.18 3.43 -4.49
N PRO A 9 -7.08 2.30 -5.23
CA PRO A 9 -5.97 1.35 -5.26
C PRO A 9 -4.88 1.67 -6.31
N ALA A 10 -4.82 2.89 -6.83
CA ALA A 10 -3.66 3.30 -7.61
C ALA A 10 -2.41 3.46 -6.70
N PRO A 11 -1.21 3.10 -7.17
CA PRO A 11 0.01 3.07 -6.35
C PRO A 11 0.65 4.46 -6.17
N ASP A 12 0.10 5.50 -6.78
CA ASP A 12 0.70 6.82 -6.98
C ASP A 12 1.27 7.42 -5.68
N ILE A 13 0.54 7.30 -4.56
CA ILE A 13 0.99 7.85 -3.27
C ILE A 13 2.23 7.13 -2.71
N PHE A 14 2.33 5.82 -2.90
CA PHE A 14 3.47 5.02 -2.43
C PHE A 14 4.69 5.22 -3.32
N LEU A 15 4.50 5.25 -4.65
CA LEU A 15 5.59 5.55 -5.59
C LEU A 15 6.18 6.95 -5.35
N GLU A 16 5.34 7.94 -5.08
CA GLU A 16 5.81 9.28 -4.72
C GLU A 16 6.56 9.29 -3.38
N ALA A 17 6.13 8.49 -2.40
CA ALA A 17 6.85 8.36 -1.12
C ALA A 17 8.27 7.79 -1.34
N ALA A 18 8.40 6.69 -2.08
CA ALA A 18 9.69 6.10 -2.43
C ALA A 18 10.58 7.08 -3.21
N ARG A 19 9.99 7.81 -4.18
CA ARG A 19 10.68 8.84 -4.96
C ARG A 19 11.22 9.97 -4.07
N ARG A 20 10.44 10.45 -3.09
CA ARG A 20 10.89 11.50 -2.15
C ARG A 20 11.98 11.02 -1.20
N LEU A 21 11.94 9.74 -0.82
CA LEU A 21 12.95 9.11 0.02
C LEU A 21 14.20 8.67 -0.76
N ASN A 22 14.14 8.69 -2.10
CA ASN A 22 15.20 8.22 -2.99
C ASN A 22 15.62 6.77 -2.71
N VAL A 23 14.63 5.90 -2.53
CA VAL A 23 14.77 4.45 -2.36
C VAL A 23 13.97 3.72 -3.44
N ALA A 24 14.35 2.49 -3.76
CA ALA A 24 13.57 1.68 -4.69
C ALA A 24 12.26 1.21 -4.02
N PRO A 25 11.14 1.07 -4.75
CA PRO A 25 9.90 0.53 -4.17
C PRO A 25 10.08 -0.86 -3.55
N GLU A 26 10.93 -1.70 -4.13
CA GLU A 26 11.22 -3.05 -3.63
C GLU A 26 11.98 -3.05 -2.30
N GLU A 27 12.51 -1.91 -1.87
CA GLU A 27 13.16 -1.70 -0.57
C GLU A 27 12.20 -1.08 0.47
N CYS A 28 10.92 -0.88 0.10
CA CYS A 28 9.91 -0.29 0.97
C CYS A 28 8.99 -1.35 1.56
N ILE A 29 8.64 -1.16 2.85
CA ILE A 29 7.57 -1.88 3.53
C ILE A 29 6.45 -0.91 3.91
N VAL A 30 5.22 -1.24 3.55
CA VAL A 30 4.02 -0.45 3.81
C VAL A 30 3.22 -1.08 4.95
N PHE A 31 2.64 -0.27 5.83
CA PHE A 31 1.69 -0.71 6.85
C PHE A 31 0.32 -0.11 6.52
N GLU A 32 -0.68 -0.94 6.22
CA GLU A 32 -1.99 -0.46 5.74
C GLU A 32 -3.15 -1.20 6.40
N ASP A 33 -4.22 -0.47 6.69
CA ASP A 33 -5.41 -0.97 7.38
C ASP A 33 -6.60 -1.23 6.45
N THR A 34 -6.48 -0.88 5.17
CA THR A 34 -7.56 -1.01 4.18
C THR A 34 -7.16 -1.89 3.00
N ALA A 35 -8.10 -2.68 2.47
CA ALA A 35 -7.85 -3.52 1.29
C ALA A 35 -7.38 -2.71 0.07
N TRP A 36 -7.93 -1.51 -0.14
CA TRP A 36 -7.49 -0.61 -1.23
C TRP A 36 -6.07 -0.08 -1.01
N GLY A 37 -5.66 0.12 0.25
CA GLY A 37 -4.31 0.50 0.62
C GLY A 37 -3.31 -0.62 0.38
N VAL A 38 -3.64 -1.83 0.83
CA VAL A 38 -2.84 -3.04 0.57
C VAL A 38 -2.66 -3.26 -0.94
N GLU A 39 -3.75 -3.22 -1.71
CA GLU A 39 -3.69 -3.38 -3.17
C GLU A 39 -2.82 -2.30 -3.84
N ALA A 40 -2.91 -1.05 -3.38
CA ALA A 40 -2.05 0.02 -3.89
C ALA A 40 -0.57 -0.19 -3.56
N ALA A 41 -0.24 -0.70 -2.38
CA ALA A 41 1.13 -1.00 -1.99
C ALA A 41 1.72 -2.14 -2.83
N LEU A 42 0.95 -3.22 -3.02
CA LEU A 42 1.35 -4.34 -3.87
C LEU A 42 1.53 -3.90 -5.34
N ARG A 43 0.63 -3.05 -5.86
CA ARG A 43 0.77 -2.47 -7.21
C ARG A 43 1.97 -1.52 -7.35
N ALA A 44 2.46 -0.97 -6.25
CA ALA A 44 3.67 -0.16 -6.24
C ALA A 44 4.95 -1.02 -6.26
N GLY A 45 4.84 -2.35 -6.17
CA GLY A 45 5.98 -3.26 -6.06
C GLY A 45 6.60 -3.31 -4.67
N MET A 46 5.86 -2.90 -3.64
CA MET A 46 6.32 -2.85 -2.25
C MET A 46 5.82 -4.04 -1.44
N GLU A 47 6.54 -4.41 -0.38
CA GLU A 47 6.00 -5.29 0.66
C GLU A 47 4.95 -4.55 1.48
N CYS A 48 3.93 -5.24 2.01
CA CYS A 48 2.83 -4.58 2.69
C CYS A 48 2.26 -5.39 3.86
N VAL A 49 2.60 -5.02 5.09
CA VAL A 49 2.00 -5.58 6.30
C VAL A 49 0.58 -5.03 6.48
N ALA A 50 -0.42 -5.88 6.31
CA ALA A 50 -1.81 -5.51 6.56
C ALA A 50 -2.14 -5.43 8.07
N LEU A 51 -2.80 -4.35 8.48
CA LEU A 51 -3.23 -4.04 9.85
C LEU A 51 -4.77 -3.93 9.92
N PRO A 52 -5.50 -5.06 9.79
CA PRO A 52 -6.96 -5.01 9.78
C PRO A 52 -7.52 -4.40 11.06
N ALA A 53 -8.45 -3.46 10.91
CA ALA A 53 -9.27 -3.03 12.03
C ALA A 53 -10.06 -4.23 12.58
N PRO A 54 -10.37 -4.28 13.89
CA PRO A 54 -11.19 -5.34 14.46
C PRO A 54 -12.50 -5.50 13.68
N GLY A 55 -12.73 -6.69 13.10
CA GLY A 55 -13.92 -7.00 12.31
C GLY A 55 -13.87 -6.59 10.83
N ALA A 56 -12.72 -6.13 10.32
CA ALA A 56 -12.52 -5.93 8.89
C ALA A 56 -12.21 -7.28 8.21
N ASP A 57 -13.03 -7.66 7.23
CA ASP A 57 -12.74 -8.78 6.34
C ASP A 57 -11.66 -8.34 5.34
N LEU A 58 -10.42 -8.73 5.58
CA LEU A 58 -9.40 -8.73 4.54
C LEU A 58 -9.61 -9.97 3.66
N PRO A 59 -9.58 -9.83 2.32
CA PRO A 59 -9.52 -10.98 1.42
C PRO A 59 -8.39 -11.92 1.84
N ALA A 60 -8.65 -13.23 1.88
CA ALA A 60 -7.71 -14.21 2.43
C ALA A 60 -6.34 -14.22 1.71
N ASP A 61 -6.32 -13.82 0.44
CA ASP A 61 -5.14 -13.63 -0.39
C ASP A 61 -4.30 -12.41 -0.02
N LEU A 62 -4.88 -11.43 0.67
CA LEU A 62 -4.18 -10.23 1.17
C LEU A 62 -3.74 -10.35 2.62
N ALA A 63 -4.18 -11.37 3.35
CA ALA A 63 -3.85 -11.57 4.77
C ALA A 63 -2.45 -12.21 5.01
N GLN A 64 -1.75 -12.60 3.95
CA GLN A 64 -0.45 -13.29 4.01
C GLN A 64 0.73 -12.44 3.51
N HIS A 65 0.46 -11.20 3.09
CA HIS A 65 1.44 -10.25 2.60
C HIS A 65 1.63 -9.11 3.61
#